data_AF-A0A960ZTP9-F1
#
_entry.id   AF-A0A960ZTP9-F1
#
_cell.length_a   1.000
_cell.length_b   1.000
_cell.length_c   1.000
_cell.angle_alpha   90.00
_cell.angle_beta   90.00
_cell.angle_gamma   90.00
#
_symmetry.space_group_name_H-M   'P 1'
#
loop_
_entity.id
_entity.type
_entity.pdbx_description
1 polymer ?
#
loop_
_entity_poly.entity_id
_entity_poly.type
_entity_poly.pdbx_seq_one_letter_code
_entity_poly.pdbx_strand_id
1 'polypeptide(L)'
;DYGRTWSIMGESNLPMTTSKPAAGILSTGQRYLVCTTAANNGGRRAPLTIAISQPGQETFSKVFVIRHAVHSGPGESLPIASLSYPCAIEHDGNLYVGFSNNGGRKGNLNSAEMAVIPIEKLK
;
A
#
# COMPACT_ATOMS: atom_id res chain seq x y z
N ASP A 1 -18.63 -15.92 -9.22
CA ASP A 1 -19.76 -16.51 -8.46
C ASP A 1 -19.71 -16.18 -6.95
N TYR A 2 -19.36 -14.94 -6.61
CA TYR A 2 -19.17 -14.48 -5.22
C TYR A 2 -18.11 -15.27 -4.42
N GLY A 3 -17.03 -15.69 -5.09
CA GLY A 3 -15.89 -16.36 -4.45
C GLY A 3 -16.06 -17.86 -4.23
N ARG A 4 -17.03 -18.52 -4.90
CA ARG A 4 -17.19 -19.98 -4.85
C ARG A 4 -16.19 -20.68 -5.77
N THR A 5 -15.81 -20.06 -6.87
CA THR A 5 -14.77 -20.54 -7.80
C THR A 5 -13.80 -19.43 -8.15
N TRP A 6 -12.59 -19.84 -8.52
CA TRP A 6 -11.47 -18.97 -8.89
C TRP A 6 -10.90 -19.43 -10.22
N SER A 7 -10.59 -18.47 -11.10
CA SER A 7 -9.80 -18.74 -12.29
C SER A 7 -8.34 -18.98 -11.92
N ILE A 8 -7.58 -19.59 -12.84
CA ILE A 8 -6.12 -19.66 -12.71
C ILE A 8 -5.58 -18.23 -12.66
N MET A 9 -4.69 -17.97 -11.69
CA MET A 9 -4.03 -16.67 -11.55
C MET A 9 -2.99 -16.48 -12.65
N GLY A 10 -2.94 -15.28 -13.22
CA GLY A 10 -1.87 -14.84 -14.12
C GLY A 10 -0.92 -13.87 -13.41
N GLU A 11 0.33 -13.83 -13.86
CA GLU A 11 1.28 -12.82 -13.41
C GLU A 11 0.84 -11.43 -13.89
N SER A 12 0.92 -10.44 -13.00
CA SER A 12 0.71 -9.03 -13.36
C SER A 12 2.05 -8.37 -13.69
N ASN A 13 2.02 -7.28 -14.47
CA ASN A 13 3.19 -6.45 -14.73
C ASN A 13 3.55 -5.48 -13.58
N LEU A 14 2.82 -5.52 -12.46
CA LEU A 14 3.05 -4.64 -11.32
C LEU A 14 4.04 -5.29 -10.34
N PRO A 15 5.27 -4.74 -10.17
CA PRO A 15 6.22 -5.32 -9.24
C PRO A 15 5.70 -5.18 -7.82
N MET A 16 5.74 -6.27 -7.04
CA MET A 16 5.25 -6.27 -5.66
C MET A 16 6.14 -7.14 -4.77
N THR A 17 6.48 -6.62 -3.59
CA THR A 17 7.19 -7.39 -2.58
C THR A 17 6.23 -8.10 -1.60
N THR A 18 6.67 -9.21 -1.01
CA THR A 18 5.94 -10.01 -0.01
C THR A 18 5.74 -9.25 1.31
N SER A 19 4.78 -8.32 1.30
CA SER A 19 4.50 -7.37 2.40
C SER A 19 3.04 -7.35 2.86
N LYS A 20 2.20 -8.22 2.28
CA LYS A 20 0.71 -8.20 2.27
C LYS A 20 0.19 -6.94 1.54
N PRO A 21 -0.63 -7.08 0.48
CA PRO A 21 -1.32 -5.94 -0.10
C PRO A 21 -2.61 -5.59 0.66
N ALA A 22 -3.07 -4.35 0.52
CA ALA A 22 -4.46 -3.96 0.79
C ALA A 22 -5.07 -3.39 -0.50
N ALA A 23 -6.21 -3.91 -0.93
CA ALA A 23 -6.86 -3.51 -2.18
C ALA A 23 -8.33 -3.18 -1.93
N GLY A 24 -8.90 -2.35 -2.80
CA GLY A 24 -10.31 -1.99 -2.72
C GLY A 24 -10.75 -1.11 -3.88
N ILE A 25 -11.96 -0.58 -3.77
CA ILE A 25 -12.55 0.39 -4.69
C ILE A 25 -12.96 1.59 -3.84
N LEU A 26 -12.48 2.78 -4.20
CA LEU A 26 -12.87 4.03 -3.56
C LEU A 26 -14.29 4.43 -3.97
N SER A 27 -14.95 5.28 -3.20
CA SER A 27 -16.26 5.86 -3.53
C SER A 27 -16.28 6.59 -4.88
N THR A 28 -15.12 7.05 -5.35
CA THR A 28 -14.91 7.67 -6.67
C THR A 28 -14.89 6.66 -7.82
N GLY A 29 -15.03 5.36 -7.54
CA GLY A 29 -14.97 4.28 -8.53
C GLY A 29 -13.55 3.86 -8.92
N GLN A 30 -12.52 4.46 -8.33
CA GLN A 30 -11.13 4.10 -8.57
C GLN A 30 -10.75 2.84 -7.80
N ARG A 31 -10.09 1.89 -8.45
CA ARG A 31 -9.47 0.73 -7.80
C ARG A 31 -8.13 1.16 -7.21
N TYR A 32 -7.80 0.63 -6.04
CA TYR A 32 -6.51 0.86 -5.41
C TYR A 32 -5.82 -0.42 -4.98
N LEU A 33 -4.49 -0.35 -4.90
CA LEU A 33 -3.63 -1.36 -4.29
C LEU A 33 -2.53 -0.67 -3.47
N VAL A 34 -2.54 -0.87 -2.16
CA VAL A 34 -1.50 -0.45 -1.24
C VAL A 34 -0.54 -1.61 -1.01
N CYS A 35 0.73 -1.44 -1.37
CA CYS A 35 1.81 -2.39 -1.13
C CYS A 35 3.18 -1.70 -1.32
N THR A 36 4.29 -2.43 -1.32
CA THR A 36 5.55 -1.92 -1.89
C THR A 36 5.60 -2.24 -3.38
N THR A 37 5.29 -1.24 -4.21
CA THR A 37 5.41 -1.30 -5.67
C THR A 37 6.77 -0.80 -6.12
N ALA A 38 7.78 -1.67 -6.11
CA ALA A 38 9.14 -1.32 -6.51
C ALA A 38 9.85 -2.49 -7.21
N ALA A 39 10.36 -2.25 -8.42
CA ALA A 39 11.20 -3.20 -9.14
C ALA A 39 12.61 -3.24 -8.52
N ASN A 40 13.30 -4.38 -8.66
CA ASN A 40 14.70 -4.57 -8.26
C ASN A 40 15.03 -4.20 -6.79
N ASN A 41 14.05 -4.29 -5.89
CA ASN A 41 14.19 -3.82 -4.50
C ASN A 41 14.63 -4.92 -3.51
N GLY A 42 15.07 -6.09 -4.00
CA GLY A 42 15.65 -7.16 -3.17
C GLY A 42 14.74 -7.69 -2.06
N GLY A 43 13.41 -7.63 -2.22
CA GLY A 43 12.45 -8.06 -1.18
C GLY A 43 12.20 -7.03 -0.07
N ARG A 44 12.80 -5.84 -0.16
CA ARG A 44 12.64 -4.79 0.86
C ARG A 44 11.22 -4.25 0.87
N ARG A 45 10.67 -4.09 2.08
CA ARG A 45 9.32 -3.57 2.33
C ARG A 45 9.31 -2.05 2.49
N ALA A 46 9.88 -1.35 1.52
CA ALA A 46 9.87 0.11 1.44
C ALA A 46 10.22 0.59 0.02
N PRO A 47 9.62 1.69 -0.48
CA PRO A 47 8.59 2.51 0.18
C PRO A 47 7.23 1.81 0.25
N LEU A 48 6.33 2.35 1.08
CA LEU A 48 4.90 2.03 1.01
C LEU A 48 4.27 2.92 -0.05
N THR A 49 3.57 2.32 -1.00
CA THR A 49 2.98 2.98 -2.17
C THR A 49 1.50 2.64 -2.30
N ILE A 50 0.80 3.42 -3.11
CA ILE A 50 -0.57 3.15 -3.55
C ILE A 50 -0.66 3.28 -5.07
N ALA A 51 -1.06 2.20 -5.75
CA ALA A 51 -1.41 2.22 -7.17
C ALA A 51 -2.91 2.52 -7.32
N ILE A 52 -3.28 3.34 -8.30
CA ILE A 52 -4.64 3.85 -8.50
C ILE A 52 -5.05 3.75 -9.98
N SER A 53 -6.27 3.27 -10.24
CA SER A 53 -6.90 3.29 -11.56
C SER A 53 -7.59 4.63 -11.85
N GLN A 54 -7.97 4.83 -13.10
CA GLN A 54 -9.04 5.80 -13.40
C GLN A 54 -10.39 5.27 -12.89
N PRO A 55 -11.39 6.13 -12.62
CA PRO A 55 -12.73 5.70 -12.23
C PRO A 55 -13.31 4.64 -13.18
N GLY A 56 -13.75 3.51 -12.61
CA GLY A 56 -14.36 2.40 -13.35
C GLY A 56 -13.40 1.53 -14.16
N GLN A 57 -12.13 1.90 -14.27
CA GLN A 57 -11.14 1.13 -15.04
C GLN A 57 -10.55 -0.04 -14.22
N GLU A 58 -10.19 -1.11 -14.91
CA GLU A 58 -9.61 -2.31 -14.29
C GLU A 58 -8.09 -2.26 -14.16
N THR A 59 -7.43 -1.35 -14.88
CA THR A 59 -5.98 -1.18 -14.88
C THR A 59 -5.54 0.03 -14.06
N PHE A 60 -4.43 -0.12 -13.32
CA PHE A 60 -3.81 1.00 -12.62
C PHE A 60 -3.13 1.95 -13.63
N SER A 61 -3.20 3.25 -13.34
CA SER A 61 -2.65 4.31 -14.20
C SER A 61 -1.62 5.19 -13.50
N LYS A 62 -1.60 5.21 -12.17
CA LYS A 62 -0.69 6.02 -11.35
C LYS A 62 -0.23 5.24 -10.13
N VAL A 63 0.97 5.56 -9.64
CA VAL A 63 1.51 5.07 -8.36
C VAL A 63 1.99 6.26 -7.56
N PHE A 64 1.54 6.38 -6.31
CA PHE A 64 1.97 7.40 -5.37
C PHE A 64 2.76 6.77 -4.22
N VAL A 65 3.71 7.52 -3.67
CA VAL A 65 4.39 7.13 -2.43
C VAL A 65 3.59 7.63 -1.24
N ILE A 66 3.29 6.74 -0.31
CA ILE A 66 2.70 7.07 0.99
C ILE A 66 3.81 7.39 2.00
N ARG A 67 4.82 6.51 2.06
CA ARG A 67 5.83 6.56 3.13
C ARG A 67 7.15 5.90 2.69
N HIS A 68 8.26 6.64 2.77
CA HIS A 68 9.61 6.09 2.62
C HIS A 68 10.11 5.44 3.92
N ALA A 69 11.12 4.56 3.89
CA ALA A 69 11.72 4.06 5.14
C ALA A 69 12.38 5.19 5.96
N VAL A 70 12.97 6.16 5.26
CA VAL A 70 13.56 7.38 5.84
C VAL A 70 12.69 8.57 5.46
N HIS A 71 12.36 9.41 6.43
CA HIS A 71 11.64 10.65 6.24
C HIS A 71 11.98 11.67 7.32
N SER A 72 11.52 12.90 7.09
CA SER A 72 11.34 13.92 8.11
C SER A 72 9.97 13.78 8.78
N GLY A 73 9.94 13.88 10.11
CA GLY A 73 8.70 13.85 10.90
C GLY A 73 8.75 12.88 12.08
N PRO A 74 7.65 12.77 12.83
CA PRO A 74 7.52 11.84 13.94
C PRO A 74 7.41 10.39 13.44
N GLY A 75 7.82 9.44 14.28
CA GLY A 75 7.79 8.02 13.96
C GLY A 75 9.18 7.47 13.64
N GLU A 76 9.22 6.19 13.27
CA GLU A 76 10.49 5.50 13.07
C GLU A 76 11.03 5.75 11.66
N SER A 77 12.27 6.24 11.61
CA SER A 77 12.92 6.68 10.38
C SER A 77 14.31 6.06 10.30
N LEU A 78 14.41 4.88 9.67
CA LEU A 78 15.67 4.16 9.50
C LEU A 78 15.73 3.52 8.10
N PRO A 79 16.89 3.48 7.44
CA PRO A 79 17.03 2.85 6.13
C PRO A 79 16.57 1.39 6.10
N ILE A 80 16.75 0.68 7.21
CA ILE A 80 16.40 -0.75 7.36
C ILE A 80 14.97 -0.99 7.84
N ALA A 81 14.16 0.06 8.00
CA ALA A 81 12.76 -0.08 8.37
C ALA A 81 11.95 -0.80 7.28
N SER A 82 11.01 -1.63 7.72
CA SER A 82 10.10 -2.42 6.89
C SER A 82 8.67 -2.01 7.19
N LEU A 83 7.99 -1.46 6.17
CA LEU A 83 6.62 -1.01 6.19
C LEU A 83 5.72 -2.11 5.64
N SER A 84 4.87 -2.70 6.47
CA SER A 84 4.25 -3.98 6.17
C SER A 84 2.79 -4.05 6.62
N TYR A 85 2.06 -5.03 6.08
CA TYR A 85 0.70 -5.36 6.48
C TYR A 85 -0.28 -4.17 6.47
N PRO A 86 -0.32 -3.38 5.37
CA PRO A 86 -1.30 -2.33 5.24
C PRO A 86 -2.73 -2.87 5.41
N CYS A 87 -3.57 -2.00 5.97
CA CYS A 87 -5.02 -2.08 5.93
C CYS A 87 -5.51 -0.68 5.56
N ALA A 88 -6.52 -0.60 4.68
CA ALA A 88 -7.01 0.66 4.17
C ALA A 88 -8.53 0.72 4.28
N ILE A 89 -9.04 1.81 4.84
CA ILE A 89 -10.47 2.07 5.00
C ILE A 89 -10.75 3.50 4.54
N GLU A 90 -11.71 3.66 3.64
CA GLU A 90 -12.23 4.96 3.27
C GLU A 90 -13.28 5.41 4.29
N HIS A 91 -13.14 6.64 4.79
CA HIS A 91 -14.11 7.27 5.67
C HIS A 91 -14.01 8.80 5.55
N ASP A 92 -15.15 9.49 5.53
CA ASP A 92 -15.23 10.96 5.57
C ASP A 92 -14.26 11.67 4.58
N GLY A 93 -14.32 11.28 3.31
CA GLY A 93 -13.50 11.88 2.23
C GLY A 93 -12.00 11.55 2.29
N ASN A 94 -11.58 10.65 3.19
CA ASN A 94 -10.18 10.27 3.39
C ASN A 94 -10.00 8.75 3.29
N LEU A 95 -8.85 8.34 2.76
CA LEU A 95 -8.36 6.96 2.87
C LEU A 95 -7.40 6.88 4.06
N TYR A 96 -7.78 6.11 5.07
CA TYR A 96 -6.95 5.82 6.24
C TYR A 96 -6.19 4.53 5.98
N VAL A 97 -4.86 4.63 5.90
CA VAL A 97 -3.97 3.49 5.65
C VAL A 97 -3.17 3.21 6.92
N GLY A 98 -3.58 2.22 7.69
CA GLY A 98 -2.83 1.71 8.84
C GLY A 98 -1.80 0.68 8.41
N PHE A 99 -0.57 0.75 8.91
CA PHE A 99 0.50 -0.18 8.58
C PHE A 99 1.48 -0.38 9.75
N SER A 100 2.21 -1.49 9.69
CA SER A 100 3.24 -1.86 10.66
C SER A 100 4.60 -1.31 10.23
N ASN A 101 5.34 -0.68 11.13
CA ASN A 101 6.74 -0.32 10.96
C ASN A 101 7.59 -1.05 12.00
N ASN A 102 8.59 -1.83 11.57
CA ASN A 102 9.47 -2.54 12.50
C ASN A 102 10.61 -1.67 13.06
N GLY A 103 10.83 -0.45 12.54
CA GLY A 103 11.90 0.42 12.98
C GLY A 103 13.29 -0.22 12.93
N GLY A 104 13.52 -1.15 11.99
CA GLY A 104 14.76 -1.92 11.90
C GLY A 104 14.95 -3.02 12.95
N ARG A 105 14.00 -3.21 13.87
CA ARG A 105 14.02 -4.29 14.85
C ARG A 105 13.70 -5.63 14.21
N LYS A 106 14.15 -6.70 14.86
CA LYS A 106 13.87 -8.09 14.47
C LYS A 106 12.62 -8.62 15.18
N GLY A 107 11.99 -9.62 14.58
CA GLY A 107 10.76 -10.22 15.12
C GLY A 107 9.53 -9.32 14.96
N ASN A 108 8.49 -9.58 15.75
CA ASN A 108 7.21 -8.86 15.70
C ASN A 108 7.17 -7.66 16.67
N LEU A 109 8.26 -6.89 16.73
CA LEU A 109 8.38 -5.69 17.56
C LEU A 109 8.11 -4.45 16.70
N ASN A 110 6.84 -4.23 16.40
CA ASN A 110 6.40 -3.24 15.43
C ASN A 110 5.66 -2.07 16.10
N SER A 111 5.96 -0.87 15.60
CA SER A 111 5.14 0.31 15.80
C SER A 111 4.00 0.30 14.78
N ALA A 112 2.84 0.83 15.18
CA ALA A 112 1.72 1.04 14.26
C ALA A 112 1.75 2.50 13.78
N GLU A 113 1.66 2.69 12.47
CA GLU A 113 1.57 3.99 11.82
C GLU A 113 0.29 4.08 10.99
N MET A 114 -0.19 5.30 10.77
CA MET A 114 -1.35 5.57 9.92
C MET A 114 -1.06 6.76 9.02
N ALA A 115 -1.31 6.59 7.72
CA ALA A 115 -1.40 7.69 6.77
C ALA A 115 -2.87 8.06 6.57
N VAL A 116 -3.16 9.36 6.53
CA VAL A 116 -4.47 9.91 6.19
C VAL A 116 -4.34 10.61 4.85
N ILE A 117 -5.01 10.10 3.82
CA ILE A 117 -4.85 10.57 2.45
C ILE A 117 -6.20 11.10 1.97
N PRO A 118 -6.34 12.41 1.71
CA PRO A 118 -7.57 12.93 1.12
C PRO A 118 -7.82 12.29 -0.24
N ILE A 119 -9.03 11.78 -0.47
CA ILE A 119 -9.39 11.04 -1.71
C ILE A 119 -9.18 11.92 -2.95
N GLU A 120 -9.40 13.23 -2.82
CA GLU A 120 -9.16 14.19 -3.90
C GLU A 120 -7.70 14.28 -4.38
N LYS A 121 -6.73 13.87 -3.56
CA LYS A 121 -5.30 13.84 -3.91
C LYS A 121 -4.91 12.59 -4.71
N LEU A 122 -5.80 11.60 -4.81
CA LEU A 122 -5.58 10.34 -5.53
C LEU A 122 -6.14 10.35 -6.96
N LYS A 123 -6.30 11.53 -7.56
CA LYS A 123 -6.80 11.70 -8.94
C LYS A 123 -5.70 11.61 -9.99
#